data_AF-A0A356XGD5-F1
#
_entry.id   AF-A0A356XGD5-F1
#
_cell.length_a   1.000
_cell.length_b   1.000
_cell.length_c   1.000
_cell.angle_alpha   90.00
_cell.angle_beta   90.00
_cell.angle_gamma   90.00
#
_symmetry.space_group_name_H-M   'P 1'
#
loop_
_entity.id
_entity.type
_entity.pdbx_description
1 polymer ?
#
loop_
_entity_poly.entity_id
_entity_poly.type
_entity_poly.pdbx_seq_one_letter_code
_entity_poly.pdbx_strand_id
1 'polypeptide(L)'
;YHVTYADKSGVLMGGESVSGIPLILEMAPWSHRTLWQESYLVCFEHAYIQIELPAPLAVQLPGKVTVMKDAGAEAQFEIPVLPNISAMRKQAMNFIQVVQGTAKPPCQSQEALQDLKIALEYIKCRCK
;
A
#
# COMPACT_ATOMS: atom_id res chain seq x y z
N TYR A 1 -1.09 11.72 7.37
CA TYR A 1 -2.46 11.25 7.68
C TYR A 1 -2.55 11.01 9.18
N HIS A 2 -3.75 10.96 9.74
CA HIS A 2 -4.00 10.74 11.16
C HIS A 2 -5.11 9.69 11.34
N VAL A 3 -5.11 9.01 12.50
CA VAL A 3 -6.10 7.95 12.79
C VAL A 3 -7.37 8.56 13.36
N THR A 4 -8.52 8.27 12.74
CA THR A 4 -9.84 8.75 13.17
C THR A 4 -10.67 7.65 13.84
N TYR A 5 -10.42 6.39 13.49
CA TYR A 5 -11.10 5.23 14.04
C TYR A 5 -10.16 4.02 14.12
N ALA A 6 -10.27 3.24 15.19
CA ALA A 6 -9.59 1.96 15.32
C ALA A 6 -10.55 0.95 15.95
N ASP A 7 -10.84 -0.13 15.22
CA ASP A 7 -11.71 -1.19 15.71
C ASP A 7 -11.05 -1.99 16.85
N LYS A 8 -11.85 -2.39 17.84
CA LYS A 8 -11.35 -3.11 19.02
C LYS A 8 -10.76 -4.49 18.69
N SER A 9 -11.27 -5.16 17.66
CA SER A 9 -10.70 -6.43 17.18
C SER A 9 -9.32 -6.25 16.55
N GLY A 10 -8.98 -5.02 16.17
CA GLY A 10 -7.77 -4.66 15.47
C GLY A 10 -7.82 -4.87 13.95
N VAL A 11 -8.96 -5.29 13.40
CA VAL A 11 -9.11 -5.58 11.97
C VAL A 11 -9.22 -4.33 11.11
N LEU A 12 -9.83 -3.25 11.61
CA LEU A 12 -10.12 -2.06 10.82
C LEU A 12 -9.48 -0.81 11.44
N MET A 13 -8.85 0.00 10.59
CA MET A 13 -8.43 1.37 10.92
C MET A 13 -9.01 2.34 9.89
N GLY A 14 -9.68 3.37 10.38
CA GLY A 14 -10.08 4.54 9.60
C GLY A 14 -9.10 5.69 9.85
N GLY A 15 -8.78 6.43 8.79
CA GLY A 15 -7.94 7.61 8.89
C GLY A 15 -8.26 8.66 7.84
N GLU A 16 -7.56 9.77 7.94
CA GLU A 16 -7.73 10.91 7.03
C GLU A 16 -6.38 11.54 6.69
N SER A 17 -6.19 11.87 5.41
CA SER A 17 -5.01 12.60 4.95
C SER A 17 -4.98 14.03 5.48
N VAL A 18 -3.87 14.75 5.29
CA VAL A 18 -3.79 16.18 5.66
C VAL A 18 -4.74 17.03 4.82
N SER A 19 -5.09 16.57 3.61
CA SER A 19 -6.00 17.25 2.69
C SER A 19 -7.45 16.75 2.79
N GLY A 20 -7.80 15.97 3.82
CA GLY A 20 -9.16 15.49 4.02
C GLY A 20 -9.55 14.22 3.25
N ILE A 21 -8.59 13.52 2.64
CA ILE A 21 -8.90 12.30 1.88
C ILE A 21 -9.04 11.13 2.86
N PRO A 22 -10.20 10.45 2.90
CA PRO A 22 -10.39 9.32 3.80
C PRO A 22 -9.57 8.12 3.36
N LEU A 23 -9.11 7.32 4.32
CA LEU A 23 -8.46 6.05 4.07
C LEU A 23 -8.99 4.98 5.01
N ILE A 24 -8.98 3.74 4.51
CA ILE A 24 -9.31 2.55 5.28
C ILE A 24 -8.14 1.59 5.16
N LEU A 25 -7.72 1.03 6.28
CA LEU A 25 -6.77 -0.07 6.34
C LEU A 25 -7.44 -1.26 7.02
N GLU A 26 -7.60 -2.34 6.26
CA GLU A 26 -8.05 -3.64 6.76
C GLU A 26 -6.84 -4.56 6.99
N MET A 27 -6.74 -5.08 8.21
CA MET A 27 -5.63 -5.91 8.68
C MET A 27 -6.16 -7.29 9.06
N ALA A 28 -5.79 -8.30 8.27
CA ALA A 28 -6.20 -9.70 8.45
C ALA A 28 -7.71 -9.87 8.78
N PRO A 29 -8.63 -9.29 7.97
CA PRO A 29 -10.08 -9.50 8.15
C PRO A 29 -10.49 -10.98 8.09
N TRP A 30 -9.67 -11.81 7.46
CA TRP A 30 -9.73 -13.27 7.53
C TRP A 30 -8.29 -13.84 7.54
N SER A 31 -8.16 -15.12 7.86
CA SER A 31 -6.88 -15.82 7.89
C SER A 31 -6.83 -16.96 6.88
N HIS A 32 -5.71 -17.09 6.17
CA HIS A 32 -5.39 -18.23 5.33
C HIS A 32 -4.08 -18.89 5.78
N ARG A 33 -3.93 -20.19 5.49
CA ARG A 33 -2.72 -20.94 5.85
C ARG A 33 -1.62 -20.88 4.80
N THR A 34 -1.98 -20.56 3.55
CA THR A 34 -1.12 -20.82 2.38
C THR A 34 -0.99 -19.63 1.42
N LEU A 35 -1.75 -18.56 1.65
CA LEU A 35 -1.86 -17.46 0.69
C LEU A 35 -1.56 -16.11 1.34
N TRP A 36 -0.86 -15.26 0.59
CA TRP A 36 -0.70 -13.85 0.87
C TRP A 36 -1.71 -13.05 0.05
N GLN A 37 -2.44 -12.15 0.71
CA GLN A 37 -3.39 -11.25 0.06
C GLN A 37 -3.12 -9.84 0.57
N GLU A 38 -2.62 -9.01 -0.33
CA GLU A 38 -2.33 -7.61 -0.06
C GLU A 38 -2.74 -6.80 -1.28
N SER A 39 -3.56 -5.79 -1.06
CA SER A 39 -4.05 -4.94 -2.14
C SER A 39 -4.26 -3.51 -1.66
N TYR A 40 -4.16 -2.58 -2.60
CA TYR A 40 -4.46 -1.18 -2.42
C TYR A 40 -5.51 -0.78 -3.44
N LEU A 41 -6.53 -0.05 -3.01
CA LEU A 41 -7.53 0.53 -3.88
C LEU A 41 -7.53 2.04 -3.67
N VAL A 42 -7.23 2.79 -4.74
CA VAL A 42 -7.28 4.24 -4.76
C VAL A 42 -8.43 4.66 -5.66
N CYS A 43 -9.45 5.29 -5.07
CA CYS A 43 -10.67 5.67 -5.77
C CYS A 43 -10.67 7.16 -6.10
N PHE A 44 -11.24 7.48 -7.26
CA PHE A 44 -11.53 8.81 -7.76
C PHE A 44 -13.02 8.87 -8.15
N GLU A 45 -13.52 10.05 -8.46
CA GLU A 45 -14.94 10.25 -8.86
C GLU A 45 -15.36 9.32 -10.01
N HIS A 46 -14.48 9.13 -10.99
CA HIS A 46 -14.74 8.33 -12.20
C HIS A 46 -13.59 7.38 -12.55
N ALA A 47 -12.81 6.94 -11.57
CA ALA A 47 -11.70 6.02 -11.81
C ALA A 47 -11.30 5.27 -10.54
N TYR A 48 -10.58 4.17 -10.70
CA TYR A 48 -9.81 3.59 -9.61
C TYR A 48 -8.47 3.03 -10.10
N ILE A 49 -7.52 2.96 -9.17
CA ILE A 49 -6.29 2.20 -9.33
C ILE A 49 -6.30 1.10 -8.29
N GLN A 50 -6.23 -0.15 -8.74
CA GLN A 50 -6.08 -1.31 -7.88
C GLN A 50 -4.67 -1.87 -8.05
N ILE A 51 -3.98 -2.06 -6.94
CA ILE A 51 -2.66 -2.68 -6.86
C ILE A 51 -2.80 -3.97 -6.08
N GLU A 52 -2.30 -5.07 -6.61
CA GLU A 52 -2.25 -6.38 -5.96
C GLU A 52 -0.78 -6.78 -5.81
N LEU A 53 -0.35 -7.08 -4.59
CA LEU A 53 1.04 -7.46 -4.29
C LEU A 53 1.13 -8.95 -3.98
N PRO A 54 2.07 -9.68 -4.61
CA PRO A 54 2.38 -11.04 -4.21
C PRO A 54 3.07 -11.04 -2.84
N ALA A 55 3.20 -12.23 -2.23
CA ALA A 55 3.96 -12.39 -1.00
C ALA A 55 5.37 -11.77 -1.15
N PRO A 56 5.91 -11.06 -0.15
CA PRO A 56 7.17 -10.34 -0.29
C PRO A 56 8.36 -11.21 -0.75
N LEU A 57 8.37 -12.49 -0.34
CA LEU A 57 9.40 -13.47 -0.71
C LEU A 57 9.08 -14.27 -1.98
N ALA A 58 7.95 -13.99 -2.64
CA ALA A 58 7.63 -14.61 -3.92
C ALA A 58 8.62 -14.12 -4.99
N VAL A 59 9.46 -15.04 -5.45
CA VAL A 59 10.47 -14.76 -6.47
C VAL A 59 9.82 -14.79 -7.85
N GLN A 60 10.27 -13.94 -8.77
CA GLN A 60 9.79 -13.88 -10.16
C GLN A 60 8.28 -13.66 -10.34
N LEU A 61 7.65 -12.98 -9.38
CA LEU A 61 6.28 -12.48 -9.52
C LEU A 61 6.28 -10.96 -9.30
N PRO A 62 5.89 -10.17 -10.31
CA PRO A 62 5.62 -8.76 -10.11
C PRO A 62 4.25 -8.56 -9.43
N GLY A 63 4.01 -7.36 -8.91
CA GLY A 63 2.66 -6.93 -8.59
C GLY A 63 1.78 -6.84 -9.85
N LYS A 64 0.49 -6.66 -9.64
CA LYS A 64 -0.47 -6.36 -10.71
C LYS A 64 -1.08 -4.98 -10.44
N VAL A 65 -1.20 -4.18 -11.50
CA VAL A 65 -1.90 -2.90 -11.47
C VAL A 65 -3.08 -3.01 -12.42
N THR A 66 -4.26 -2.61 -11.96
CA THR A 66 -5.45 -2.45 -12.78
C THR A 66 -5.91 -1.02 -12.65
N VAL A 67 -6.02 -0.31 -13.76
CA VAL A 67 -6.58 1.05 -13.79
C VAL A 67 -7.94 0.97 -14.47
N MET A 68 -8.98 1.40 -13.79
CA MET A 68 -10.30 1.59 -14.37
C MET A 68 -10.53 3.08 -14.56
N LYS A 69 -10.98 3.50 -15.75
CA LYS A 69 -11.33 4.88 -16.07
C LYS A 69 -12.73 4.90 -16.69
N ASP A 70 -13.55 5.83 -16.22
CA ASP A 70 -14.89 6.11 -16.73
C ASP A 70 -14.98 7.57 -17.18
N ALA A 71 -14.26 7.91 -18.24
CA ALA A 71 -14.11 9.29 -18.72
C ALA A 71 -15.11 9.67 -19.84
N GLY A 72 -16.20 8.92 -20.04
CA GLY A 72 -17.10 9.12 -21.17
C GLY A 72 -18.29 8.17 -21.22
N ALA A 73 -18.58 7.60 -22.40
CA ALA A 73 -19.75 6.76 -22.62
C ALA A 73 -19.61 5.31 -22.11
N GLU A 74 -18.37 4.80 -21.98
CA GLU A 74 -18.09 3.43 -21.54
C GLU A 74 -16.84 3.38 -20.65
N ALA A 75 -16.90 2.52 -19.62
CA ALA A 75 -15.79 2.27 -18.70
C ALA A 75 -14.69 1.41 -19.36
N GLN A 76 -13.43 1.75 -19.11
CA GLN A 76 -12.26 1.09 -19.70
C GLN A 76 -11.32 0.56 -18.61
N PHE A 77 -10.63 -0.55 -18.91
CA PHE A 77 -9.61 -1.14 -18.05
C PHE A 77 -8.25 -1.14 -18.75
N GLU A 78 -7.21 -0.69 -18.04
CA GLU A 78 -5.81 -0.78 -18.44
C GLU A 78 -5.06 -1.67 -17.43
N ILE A 79 -4.36 -2.70 -17.94
CA ILE A 79 -3.55 -3.62 -17.14
C ILE A 79 -2.13 -3.62 -17.74
N PRO A 80 -1.20 -2.80 -17.23
CA PRO A 80 0.15 -2.77 -17.76
C PRO A 80 0.90 -4.08 -17.47
N VAL A 81 1.69 -4.52 -18.44
CA VAL A 81 2.63 -5.63 -18.24
C VAL A 81 3.86 -5.10 -17.51
N LEU A 82 4.03 -5.50 -16.26
CA LEU A 82 5.17 -5.07 -15.45
C LEU A 82 6.39 -5.98 -15.68
N PRO A 83 7.62 -5.43 -15.60
CA PRO A 83 8.84 -6.23 -15.61
C PRO A 83 8.79 -7.31 -14.53
N ASN A 84 9.22 -8.53 -14.86
CA ASN A 84 9.27 -9.62 -13.91
C ASN A 84 10.41 -9.43 -12.89
N ILE A 85 10.18 -8.55 -11.92
CA ILE A 85 11.11 -8.22 -10.84
C ILE A 85 10.32 -8.30 -9.53
N SER A 86 10.73 -9.20 -8.63
CA SER A 86 10.13 -9.29 -7.30
C SER A 86 10.48 -8.08 -6.42
N ALA A 87 9.59 -7.76 -5.48
CA ALA A 87 9.73 -6.60 -4.59
C ALA A 87 11.07 -6.60 -3.84
N MET A 88 11.45 -7.73 -3.24
CA MET A 88 12.72 -7.86 -2.50
C MET A 88 13.95 -7.71 -3.40
N ARG A 89 13.89 -8.20 -4.64
CA ARG A 89 14.99 -7.99 -5.61
C ARG A 89 15.13 -6.51 -5.94
N LYS A 90 14.02 -5.82 -6.21
CA LYS A 90 14.04 -4.38 -6.47
C LYS A 90 14.54 -3.58 -5.26
N GLN A 91 14.13 -3.97 -4.06
CA GLN A 91 14.59 -3.35 -2.81
C GLN A 91 16.11 -3.49 -2.63
N ALA A 92 16.68 -4.68 -2.85
CA ALA A 92 18.12 -4.91 -2.78
C ALA A 92 18.89 -4.10 -3.84
N MET A 93 18.37 -4.02 -5.07
CA MET A 93 18.96 -3.19 -6.12
C MET A 93 18.98 -1.71 -5.72
N ASN A 94 17.87 -1.19 -5.18
CA ASN A 94 17.79 0.19 -4.72
C ASN A 94 18.76 0.45 -3.55
N PHE A 95 18.91 -0.50 -2.62
CA PHE A 95 19.87 -0.39 -1.52
C PHE A 95 21.32 -0.24 -2.02
N ILE A 96 21.74 -1.06 -2.99
CA ILE A 96 23.07 -0.98 -3.58
C ILE A 96 23.30 0.40 -4.23
N GLN A 97 22.31 0.91 -4.98
CA GLN A 97 22.41 2.22 -5.61
C GLN A 97 22.58 3.36 -4.59
N VAL A 98 21.91 3.26 -3.44
CA VAL A 98 22.05 4.23 -2.33
C VAL A 98 23.44 4.18 -1.73
N VAL A 99 23.96 2.98 -1.42
CA VAL A 99 25.32 2.81 -0.86
C VAL A 99 26.39 3.32 -1.82
N GLN A 100 26.16 3.16 -3.13
CA GLN A 100 27.04 3.69 -4.18
C GLN A 100 26.89 5.20 -4.41
N GLY A 101 25.92 5.87 -3.77
CA GLY A 101 25.63 7.29 -3.97
C GLY A 101 25.00 7.62 -5.32
N THR A 102 24.51 6.62 -6.07
CA THR A 102 23.90 6.82 -7.39
C THR A 102 22.39 7.05 -7.34
N ALA A 103 21.75 6.78 -6.20
CA ALA A 103 20.33 7.05 -5.97
C ALA A 103 20.08 7.48 -4.52
N LYS A 104 18.91 8.08 -4.27
CA LYS A 104 18.38 8.32 -2.92
C LYS A 104 17.56 7.12 -2.45
N PRO A 105 17.49 6.86 -1.13
CA PRO A 105 16.64 5.80 -0.62
C PRO A 105 15.18 6.06 -0.98
N PRO A 106 14.43 5.04 -1.44
CA PRO A 106 13.01 5.20 -1.82
C PRO A 106 12.11 5.65 -0.67
N CYS A 107 12.50 5.37 0.58
CA CYS A 107 11.85 5.85 1.80
C CYS A 107 12.95 6.37 2.73
N GLN A 108 12.82 7.62 3.14
CA GLN A 108 13.77 8.28 4.04
C GLN A 108 13.42 8.03 5.51
N SER A 109 14.38 8.26 6.41
CA SER A 109 14.17 8.08 7.85
C SER A 109 13.04 8.95 8.42
N GLN A 110 12.81 10.12 7.84
CA GLN A 110 11.72 11.02 8.24
C GLN A 110 10.34 10.45 7.90
N GLU A 111 10.22 9.78 6.76
CA GLU A 111 8.99 9.10 6.33
C GLU A 111 8.71 7.89 7.22
N ALA A 112 9.73 7.06 7.47
CA ALA A 112 9.62 5.92 8.37
C ALA A 112 9.23 6.32 9.81
N LEU A 113 9.72 7.46 10.30
CA LEU A 113 9.30 8.01 11.59
C LEU A 113 7.81 8.36 11.59
N GLN A 114 7.27 8.86 10.48
CA GLN A 114 5.86 9.21 10.37
C GLN A 114 4.98 7.95 10.44
N ASP A 115 5.40 6.85 9.81
CA ASP A 115 4.70 5.56 9.93
C ASP A 115 4.64 5.05 11.39
N LEU A 116 5.74 5.19 12.14
CA LEU A 116 5.77 4.83 13.56
C LEU A 116 4.83 5.68 14.41
N LYS A 117 4.72 6.99 14.12
CA LYS A 117 3.78 7.87 14.82
C LYS A 117 2.33 7.46 14.60
N ILE A 118 1.98 7.11 13.37
CA ILE A 118 0.65 6.62 13.00
C ILE A 118 0.35 5.29 13.67
N ALA A 119 1.30 4.36 13.69
CA ALA A 119 1.13 3.09 14.41
C ALA A 119 0.84 3.34 15.90
N LEU A 120 1.53 4.30 16.53
CA LEU A 120 1.27 4.70 17.91
C LEU A 120 -0.11 5.36 18.08
N GLU A 121 -0.54 6.21 17.16
CA GLU A 121 -1.89 6.79 17.15
C GLU A 121 -2.98 5.72 17.09
N TYR A 122 -2.82 4.73 16.21
CA TYR A 122 -3.72 3.59 16.11
C TYR A 122 -3.80 2.81 17.43
N ILE A 123 -2.66 2.47 18.04
CA ILE A 123 -2.62 1.77 19.32
C ILE A 123 -3.37 2.57 20.40
N LYS A 124 -3.12 3.89 20.48
CA LYS A 124 -3.80 4.77 21.44
C LYS A 124 -5.29 4.89 21.18
N CYS A 125 -5.70 4.94 19.91
CA CYS A 125 -7.11 5.01 19.51
C CYS A 125 -7.86 3.73 19.91
N ARG A 126 -7.26 2.56 19.68
CA ARG A 126 -7.86 1.25 19.97
C ARG A 126 -8.00 0.94 21.47
N CYS A 127 -7.12 1.51 22.30
CA CYS A 127 -7.12 1.30 23.76
C CYS A 127 -8.09 2.22 24.52
N LYS A 128 -8.80 3.12 23.83
CA LYS A 128 -9.90 3.92 24.41
C LYS A 128 -11.22 3.13 24.36
#